data_AF-A0A7D7PEV5-F1
#
_entry.id   AF-A0A7D7PEV5-F1
#
_cell.length_a   1.000
_cell.length_b   1.000
_cell.length_c   1.000
_cell.angle_alpha   90.00
_cell.angle_beta   90.00
_cell.angle_gamma   90.00
#
_symmetry.space_group_name_H-M   'P 1'
#
loop_
_entity.id
_entity.type
_entity.pdbx_description
1 polymer ?
#
loop_
_entity_poly.entity_id
_entity_poly.type
_entity_poly.pdbx_seq_one_letter_code
_entity_poly.pdbx_strand_id
1 'polypeptide(L)'
;MNHSEFRSEVTPHGIKIGNKTIDYIEAVQRLNDGEFDNPYWHGLRIMQCLAEADDAGLLGRFSVDLKVAQWRWLYVMKFISEEENKNGTIDIPNDNGTTDHAVIYKGKHGCISIYPGPLRIALQNHVEWGFIEKYGEAEGMGRVLFLYQKMLIADPDNGFILSAMGREGLELLLDEMINDLNTHGMPEAPVTH
;
A
#
# COMPACT_ATOMS: atom_id res chain seq x y z
N MET A 1 3.09 9.09 -22.94
CA MET A 1 1.76 8.64 -22.44
C MET A 1 0.82 9.82 -22.47
N ASN A 2 -0.43 9.63 -22.90
CA ASN A 2 -1.41 10.70 -22.98
C ASN A 2 -1.95 10.97 -21.56
N HIS A 3 -1.38 11.96 -20.86
CA HIS A 3 -1.69 12.30 -19.45
C HIS A 3 -3.06 12.99 -19.26
N SER A 4 -4.04 12.73 -20.13
CA SER A 4 -5.21 13.61 -20.28
C SER A 4 -6.48 13.21 -19.53
N GLU A 5 -6.57 12.04 -18.87
CA GLU A 5 -7.90 11.55 -18.38
C GLU A 5 -8.14 11.56 -16.86
N PHE A 6 -7.12 11.51 -16.00
CA PHE A 6 -7.33 11.57 -14.54
C PHE A 6 -6.91 12.92 -13.97
N ARG A 7 -7.85 13.86 -13.95
CA ARG A 7 -7.68 15.16 -13.29
C ARG A 7 -8.35 15.12 -11.94
N SER A 8 -7.54 15.23 -10.89
CA SER A 8 -8.03 15.48 -9.54
C SER A 8 -7.69 16.90 -9.09
N GLU A 9 -8.57 17.53 -8.32
CA GLU A 9 -8.34 18.82 -7.69
C GLU A 9 -8.86 18.84 -6.26
N VAL A 10 -8.12 19.50 -5.37
CA VAL A 10 -8.51 19.72 -3.98
C VAL A 10 -9.60 20.78 -3.93
N THR A 11 -10.64 20.53 -3.15
CA THR A 11 -11.75 21.45 -2.91
C THR A 11 -12.06 21.53 -1.40
N PRO A 12 -12.80 22.54 -0.93
CA PRO A 12 -13.22 22.59 0.48
C PRO A 12 -14.07 21.38 0.93
N HIS A 13 -14.64 20.60 -0.01
CA HIS A 13 -15.55 19.50 0.27
C HIS A 13 -14.96 18.11 -0.06
N GLY A 14 -13.69 18.04 -0.46
CA GLY A 14 -13.04 16.80 -0.84
C GLY A 14 -12.22 16.90 -2.12
N ILE A 15 -11.98 15.75 -2.74
CA ILE A 15 -11.21 15.64 -3.98
C ILE A 15 -12.18 15.47 -5.14
N LYS A 16 -12.15 16.41 -6.08
CA LYS A 16 -12.92 16.30 -7.30
C LYS A 16 -12.13 15.51 -8.32
N ILE A 17 -12.72 14.44 -8.86
CA ILE A 17 -12.18 13.56 -9.90
C ILE A 17 -13.15 13.61 -11.08
N GLY A 18 -12.78 14.30 -12.16
CA GLY A 18 -13.69 14.59 -13.26
C GLY A 18 -14.93 15.37 -12.80
N ASN A 19 -16.12 14.77 -12.94
CA ASN A 19 -17.40 15.38 -12.54
C ASN A 19 -17.87 14.95 -11.14
N LYS A 20 -17.16 14.05 -10.46
CA LYS A 20 -17.52 13.57 -9.12
C LYS A 20 -16.63 14.23 -8.09
N THR A 21 -17.17 14.58 -6.93
CA THR A 21 -16.38 14.90 -5.73
C THR A 21 -16.56 13.77 -4.75
N ILE A 22 -15.44 13.25 -4.24
CA ILE A 22 -15.40 12.30 -3.12
C ILE A 22 -14.85 13.04 -1.92
N ASP A 23 -15.37 12.77 -0.72
CA ASP A 23 -14.80 13.37 0.48
C ASP A 23 -13.42 12.78 0.80
N TYR A 24 -12.68 13.41 1.71
CA TYR A 24 -11.31 12.98 2.03
C TYR A 24 -11.24 11.62 2.71
N ILE A 25 -12.26 11.24 3.50
CA ILE A 25 -12.32 9.93 4.16
C ILE A 25 -12.57 8.84 3.11
N GLU A 26 -13.54 9.07 2.23
CA GLU A 26 -13.84 8.20 1.09
C GLU A 26 -12.60 8.02 0.20
N ALA A 27 -11.84 9.08 -0.05
CA ALA A 27 -10.60 8.99 -0.84
C ALA A 27 -9.57 8.04 -0.21
N VAL A 28 -9.39 8.09 1.11
CA VAL A 28 -8.49 7.18 1.84
C VAL A 28 -9.01 5.75 1.84
N GLN A 29 -10.32 5.56 2.02
CA GLN A 29 -10.93 4.23 1.98
C GLN A 29 -10.73 3.57 0.61
N ARG A 30 -10.99 4.31 -0.46
CA ARG A 30 -10.78 3.83 -1.84
C ARG A 30 -9.31 3.49 -2.13
N LEU A 31 -8.35 4.27 -1.61
CA LEU A 31 -6.93 3.92 -1.65
C LEU A 31 -6.68 2.59 -0.94
N ASN A 32 -7.16 2.47 0.31
CA ASN A 32 -6.97 1.28 1.12
C ASN A 32 -7.55 0.01 0.48
N ASP A 33 -8.74 0.15 -0.11
CA ASP A 33 -9.49 -0.91 -0.77
C ASP A 33 -8.90 -1.29 -2.13
N GLY A 34 -7.90 -0.54 -2.61
CA GLY A 34 -7.14 -0.84 -3.82
C GLY A 34 -7.76 -0.32 -5.11
N GLU A 35 -8.78 0.55 -5.05
CA GLU A 35 -9.42 1.14 -6.25
C GLU A 35 -8.42 1.91 -7.12
N PHE A 36 -7.31 2.35 -6.54
CA PHE A 36 -6.26 3.11 -7.23
C PHE A 36 -4.92 2.37 -7.35
N ASP A 37 -4.90 1.05 -7.14
CA ASP A 37 -3.68 0.25 -7.31
C ASP A 37 -3.24 0.16 -8.78
N ASN A 38 -4.20 0.16 -9.71
CA ASN A 38 -3.93 0.11 -11.14
C ASN A 38 -4.80 1.10 -11.95
N PRO A 39 -4.20 2.06 -12.69
CA PRO A 39 -2.77 2.37 -12.68
C PRO A 39 -2.40 3.15 -11.40
N TYR A 40 -1.30 2.79 -10.75
CA TYR A 40 -0.91 3.32 -9.43
C TYR A 40 -0.74 4.86 -9.37
N TRP A 41 -0.47 5.49 -10.52
CA TRP A 41 -0.32 6.94 -10.60
C TRP A 41 -1.64 7.69 -10.30
N HIS A 42 -2.81 7.06 -10.49
CA HIS A 42 -4.07 7.60 -9.98
C HIS A 42 -4.01 7.76 -8.46
N GLY A 43 -3.55 6.72 -7.75
CA GLY A 43 -3.45 6.73 -6.30
C GLY A 43 -2.40 7.74 -5.80
N LEU A 44 -1.26 7.87 -6.49
CA LEU A 44 -0.29 8.94 -6.17
C LEU A 44 -0.89 10.33 -6.33
N ARG A 45 -1.75 10.52 -7.33
CA ARG A 45 -2.43 11.78 -7.55
C ARG A 45 -3.48 12.07 -6.46
N ILE A 46 -4.17 11.04 -5.95
CA ILE A 46 -5.03 11.16 -4.75
C ILE A 46 -4.20 11.49 -3.51
N MET A 47 -3.07 10.81 -3.29
CA MET A 47 -2.15 11.09 -2.18
C MET A 47 -1.64 12.54 -2.21
N GLN A 48 -1.33 13.06 -3.40
CA GLN A 48 -0.96 14.47 -3.56
C GLN A 48 -2.10 15.41 -3.13
N CYS A 49 -3.34 15.15 -3.58
CA CYS A 49 -4.49 15.95 -3.16
C CYS A 49 -4.75 15.87 -1.64
N LEU A 50 -4.52 14.70 -1.02
CA LEU A 50 -4.61 14.56 0.43
C LEU A 50 -3.53 15.38 1.15
N ALA A 51 -2.29 15.40 0.65
CA ALA A 51 -1.22 16.22 1.20
C ALA A 51 -1.52 17.73 1.06
N GLU A 52 -1.95 18.17 -0.13
CA GLU A 52 -2.38 19.55 -0.38
C GLU A 52 -3.54 19.98 0.53
N ALA A 53 -4.49 19.07 0.80
CA ALA A 53 -5.59 19.31 1.73
C ALA A 53 -5.13 19.37 3.19
N ASP A 54 -4.14 18.57 3.60
CA ASP A 54 -3.56 18.62 4.95
C ASP A 54 -2.85 19.96 5.18
N ASP A 55 -2.03 20.38 4.22
CA ASP A 55 -1.32 21.67 4.22
C ASP A 55 -2.29 22.87 4.28
N ALA A 56 -3.46 22.74 3.64
CA ALA A 56 -4.51 23.74 3.67
C ALA A 56 -5.44 23.66 4.91
N GLY A 57 -5.22 22.69 5.81
CA GLY A 57 -6.05 22.47 7.00
C GLY A 57 -7.46 21.95 6.72
N LEU A 58 -7.68 21.35 5.53
CA LEU A 58 -8.99 20.90 5.05
C LEU A 58 -9.34 19.47 5.50
N LEU A 59 -8.36 18.66 5.93
CA LEU A 59 -8.62 17.29 6.39
C LEU A 59 -9.36 17.22 7.73
N GLY A 60 -9.44 18.33 8.48
CA GLY A 60 -10.04 18.36 9.81
C GLY A 60 -9.35 17.37 10.76
N ARG A 61 -10.13 16.58 11.51
CA ARG A 61 -9.61 15.56 12.43
C ARG A 61 -9.57 14.19 11.75
N PHE A 62 -8.60 13.99 10.88
CA PHE A 62 -8.27 12.65 10.39
C PHE A 62 -7.86 11.74 11.55
N SER A 63 -8.49 10.56 11.66
CA SER A 63 -8.10 9.55 12.64
C SER A 63 -6.70 9.00 12.33
N VAL A 64 -6.06 8.43 13.35
CA VAL A 64 -4.76 7.76 13.16
C VAL A 64 -4.91 6.62 12.16
N ASP A 65 -6.01 5.87 12.17
CA ASP A 65 -6.25 4.74 11.26
C ASP A 65 -6.29 5.16 9.79
N LEU A 66 -6.93 6.31 9.49
CA LEU A 66 -6.94 6.86 8.14
C LEU A 66 -5.54 7.30 7.70
N LYS A 67 -4.72 7.82 8.61
CA LYS A 67 -3.31 8.13 8.31
C LYS A 67 -2.51 6.85 8.09
N VAL A 68 -2.68 5.83 8.94
CA VAL A 68 -2.03 4.53 8.78
C VAL A 68 -2.37 3.92 7.42
N ALA A 69 -3.65 3.93 7.02
CA ALA A 69 -4.08 3.41 5.72
C ALA A 69 -3.40 4.12 4.54
N GLN A 70 -3.29 5.46 4.57
CA GLN A 70 -2.57 6.23 3.55
C GLN A 70 -1.09 5.87 3.46
N TRP A 71 -0.41 5.85 4.60
CA TRP A 71 1.03 5.57 4.66
C TRP A 71 1.33 4.11 4.31
N ARG A 72 0.49 3.17 4.72
CA ARG A 72 0.55 1.75 4.31
C ARG A 72 0.40 1.60 2.80
N TRP A 73 -0.59 2.28 2.21
CA TRP A 73 -0.80 2.25 0.76
C TRP A 73 0.44 2.76 0.02
N LEU A 74 0.95 3.94 0.39
CA LEU A 74 2.13 4.53 -0.26
C LEU A 74 3.37 3.63 -0.12
N TYR A 75 3.59 3.08 1.07
CA TYR A 75 4.71 2.16 1.33
C TYR A 75 4.65 0.94 0.42
N VAL A 76 3.51 0.26 0.37
CA VAL A 76 3.32 -0.92 -0.48
C VAL A 76 3.47 -0.58 -1.96
N MET A 77 2.89 0.52 -2.43
CA MET A 77 3.00 0.89 -3.84
C MET A 77 4.42 1.25 -4.26
N LYS A 78 5.20 1.86 -3.37
CA LYS A 78 6.62 2.13 -3.65
C LYS A 78 7.45 0.85 -3.72
N PHE A 79 7.17 -0.12 -2.84
CA PHE A 79 7.79 -1.45 -2.93
C PHE A 79 7.43 -2.18 -4.24
N ILE A 80 6.13 -2.23 -4.57
CA ILE A 80 5.63 -2.87 -5.79
C ILE A 80 6.27 -2.25 -7.04
N SER A 81 6.32 -0.92 -7.12
CA SER A 81 6.93 -0.23 -8.26
C SER A 81 8.43 -0.51 -8.40
N GLU A 82 9.16 -0.58 -7.30
CA GLU A 82 10.58 -0.91 -7.35
C GLU A 82 10.84 -2.36 -7.76
N GLU A 83 10.06 -3.32 -7.25
CA GLU A 83 10.19 -4.73 -7.67
C GLU A 83 9.72 -4.96 -9.11
N GLU A 84 8.70 -4.22 -9.59
CA GLU A 84 8.31 -4.20 -11.01
C GLU A 84 9.47 -3.74 -11.89
N ASN A 85 10.10 -2.62 -11.55
CA ASN A 85 11.24 -2.09 -12.30
C ASN A 85 12.45 -3.03 -12.28
N LYS A 86 12.67 -3.74 -11.16
CA LYS A 86 13.82 -4.62 -10.94
C LYS A 86 13.65 -6.00 -11.56
N ASN A 87 12.48 -6.61 -11.43
CA ASN A 87 12.24 -8.02 -11.75
C ASN A 87 11.21 -8.24 -12.86
N GLY A 88 10.44 -7.21 -13.23
CA GLY A 88 9.35 -7.29 -14.19
C GLY A 88 8.06 -7.85 -13.60
N THR A 89 7.13 -8.13 -14.50
CA THR A 89 5.78 -8.64 -14.21
C THR A 89 5.57 -10.01 -14.84
N ILE A 90 4.53 -10.70 -14.37
CA ILE A 90 4.04 -11.95 -14.95
C ILE A 90 2.51 -11.93 -15.02
N ASP A 91 2.01 -12.55 -16.08
CA ASP A 91 0.60 -12.71 -16.38
C ASP A 91 0.12 -14.06 -15.82
N ILE A 92 -0.80 -14.01 -14.85
CA ILE A 92 -1.32 -15.20 -14.15
C ILE A 92 -2.78 -15.43 -14.57
N PRO A 93 -3.12 -16.58 -15.18
CA PRO A 93 -4.51 -16.89 -15.47
C PRO A 93 -5.35 -16.92 -14.19
N ASN A 94 -6.50 -16.25 -14.20
CA ASN A 94 -7.42 -16.25 -13.07
C ASN A 94 -8.68 -17.09 -13.33
N ASP A 95 -9.45 -17.32 -12.28
CA ASP A 95 -10.64 -18.18 -12.31
C ASP A 95 -11.78 -17.63 -13.19
N ASN A 96 -11.70 -16.35 -13.57
CA ASN A 96 -12.68 -15.69 -14.43
C ASN A 96 -12.34 -15.85 -15.93
N GLY A 97 -11.30 -16.61 -16.26
CA GLY A 97 -10.83 -16.76 -17.63
C GLY A 97 -10.11 -15.52 -18.18
N THR A 98 -9.70 -14.61 -17.31
CA THR A 98 -8.83 -13.48 -17.66
C THR A 98 -7.44 -13.68 -17.03
N THR A 99 -6.66 -12.61 -16.92
CA THR A 99 -5.27 -12.67 -16.47
C THR A 99 -5.03 -11.56 -15.46
N ASP A 100 -4.47 -11.92 -14.32
CA ASP A 100 -3.99 -10.98 -13.32
C ASP A 100 -2.55 -10.61 -13.65
N HIS A 101 -2.27 -9.30 -13.63
CA HIS A 101 -0.93 -8.77 -13.79
C HIS A 101 -0.25 -8.69 -12.42
N ALA A 102 0.76 -9.53 -12.21
CA ALA A 102 1.46 -9.63 -10.94
C ALA A 102 2.91 -9.13 -11.05
N VAL A 103 3.43 -8.56 -9.96
CA VAL A 103 4.85 -8.18 -9.89
C VAL A 103 5.66 -9.36 -9.36
N ILE A 104 6.83 -9.59 -9.95
CA ILE A 104 7.72 -10.67 -9.51
C ILE A 104 8.57 -10.16 -8.35
N TYR A 105 8.52 -10.81 -7.20
CA TYR A 105 9.51 -10.67 -6.15
C TYR A 105 10.54 -11.79 -6.25
N LYS A 106 11.83 -11.45 -6.12
CA LYS A 106 12.96 -12.40 -6.09
C LYS A 106 13.75 -12.19 -4.80
N GLY A 107 13.52 -13.09 -3.85
CA GLY A 107 14.12 -13.07 -2.53
C GLY A 107 15.20 -14.13 -2.33
N LYS A 108 15.62 -14.31 -1.08
CA LYS A 108 16.68 -15.28 -0.71
C LYS A 108 16.26 -16.74 -0.90
N HIS A 109 14.99 -17.02 -0.66
CA HIS A 109 14.44 -18.37 -0.62
C HIS A 109 13.68 -18.77 -1.89
N GLY A 110 13.61 -17.90 -2.90
CA GLY A 110 12.93 -18.17 -4.17
C GLY A 110 12.25 -16.94 -4.75
N CYS A 111 11.28 -17.17 -5.63
CA CYS A 111 10.48 -16.12 -6.24
C CYS A 111 8.99 -16.38 -6.03
N ILE A 112 8.23 -15.31 -5.81
CA ILE A 112 6.77 -15.33 -5.73
C ILE A 112 6.21 -14.15 -6.50
N SER A 113 4.94 -14.26 -6.86
CA SER A 113 4.19 -13.15 -7.42
C SER A 113 3.55 -12.36 -6.28
N ILE A 114 3.72 -11.05 -6.28
CA ILE A 114 3.21 -10.14 -5.26
C ILE A 114 2.19 -9.18 -5.83
N TYR A 115 1.22 -8.80 -5.00
CA TYR A 115 0.14 -7.89 -5.32
C TYR A 115 -0.03 -6.87 -4.18
N PRO A 116 -0.41 -5.61 -4.48
CA PRO A 116 -0.58 -4.59 -3.44
C PRO A 116 -1.55 -4.97 -2.33
N GLY A 117 -2.74 -5.49 -2.68
CA GLY A 117 -3.77 -5.89 -1.70
C GLY A 117 -3.28 -6.91 -0.67
N PRO A 118 -2.80 -8.10 -1.09
CA PRO A 118 -2.19 -9.09 -0.20
C PRO A 118 -1.05 -8.54 0.67
N LEU A 119 -0.18 -7.67 0.14
CA LEU A 119 0.87 -7.04 0.95
C LEU A 119 0.28 -6.11 2.03
N ARG A 120 -0.76 -5.33 1.71
CA ARG A 120 -1.44 -4.51 2.73
C ARG A 120 -2.05 -5.38 3.82
N ILE A 121 -2.69 -6.50 3.46
CA ILE A 121 -3.26 -7.45 4.43
C ILE A 121 -2.17 -8.08 5.30
N ALA A 122 -1.05 -8.50 4.70
CA ALA A 122 0.08 -9.07 5.45
C ALA A 122 0.65 -8.06 6.46
N LEU A 123 0.80 -6.80 6.05
CA LEU A 123 1.21 -5.72 6.95
C LEU A 123 0.22 -5.50 8.09
N GLN A 124 -1.09 -5.48 7.81
CA GLN A 124 -2.12 -5.36 8.85
C GLN A 124 -2.06 -6.50 9.86
N ASN A 125 -1.98 -7.74 9.38
CA ASN A 125 -2.04 -8.93 10.22
C ASN A 125 -0.76 -9.17 11.02
N HIS A 126 0.41 -8.95 10.42
CA HIS A 126 1.70 -9.35 11.02
C HIS A 126 2.49 -8.19 11.61
N VAL A 127 2.24 -6.96 11.15
CA VAL A 127 2.91 -5.77 11.69
C VAL A 127 1.95 -5.02 12.60
N GLU A 128 0.83 -4.52 12.08
CA GLU A 128 -0.05 -3.62 12.84
C GLU A 128 -0.66 -4.29 14.05
N TRP A 129 -1.20 -5.50 13.87
CA TRP A 129 -1.78 -6.27 14.95
C TRP A 129 -0.78 -6.54 16.07
N GLY A 130 0.49 -6.84 15.74
CA GLY A 130 1.55 -7.02 16.74
C GLY A 130 1.81 -5.76 17.58
N PHE A 131 1.69 -4.56 17.00
CA PHE A 131 1.76 -3.31 17.76
C PHE A 131 0.51 -3.09 18.62
N ILE A 132 -0.68 -3.39 18.08
CA ILE A 132 -1.96 -3.25 18.81
C ILE A 132 -1.99 -4.19 20.01
N GLU A 133 -1.63 -5.46 19.85
CA GLU A 133 -1.61 -6.44 20.95
C GLU A 133 -0.65 -6.03 22.06
N LYS A 134 0.52 -5.48 21.68
CA LYS A 134 1.57 -5.13 22.62
C LYS A 134 1.34 -3.81 23.36
N TYR A 135 0.78 -2.81 22.68
CA TYR A 135 0.69 -1.43 23.19
C TYR A 135 -0.76 -0.94 23.38
N GLY A 136 -1.76 -1.74 22.99
CA GLY A 136 -3.16 -1.32 22.89
C GLY A 136 -3.43 -0.54 21.60
N GLU A 137 -4.70 -0.42 21.22
CA GLU A 137 -5.12 0.15 19.93
C GLU A 137 -4.60 1.59 19.70
N ALA A 138 -4.86 2.51 20.63
CA ALA A 138 -4.50 3.91 20.45
C ALA A 138 -2.99 4.15 20.34
N GLU A 139 -2.19 3.55 21.23
CA GLU A 139 -0.73 3.70 21.20
C GLU A 139 -0.11 2.87 20.07
N GLY A 140 -0.61 1.65 19.85
CA GLY A 140 -0.18 0.75 18.79
C GLY A 140 -0.33 1.39 17.42
N MET A 141 -1.50 1.93 17.09
CA MET A 141 -1.74 2.60 15.81
C MET A 141 -0.88 3.86 15.65
N GLY A 142 -0.62 4.61 16.71
CA GLY A 142 0.33 5.74 16.68
C GLY A 142 1.75 5.30 16.34
N ARG A 143 2.20 4.16 16.88
CA ARG A 143 3.52 3.58 16.58
C ARG A 143 3.61 3.02 15.16
N VAL A 144 2.55 2.38 14.67
CA VAL A 144 2.43 1.89 13.29
C VAL A 144 2.53 3.06 12.30
N LEU A 145 1.81 4.15 12.56
CA LEU A 145 1.90 5.35 11.72
C LEU A 145 3.33 5.86 11.62
N PHE A 146 4.00 5.99 12.77
CA PHE A 146 5.39 6.42 12.82
C PHE A 146 6.32 5.44 12.07
N LEU A 147 6.08 4.14 12.21
CA LEU A 147 6.84 3.11 11.51
C LEU A 147 6.73 3.27 9.98
N TYR A 148 5.51 3.34 9.42
CA TYR A 148 5.35 3.48 7.97
C TYR A 148 5.93 4.78 7.42
N GLN A 149 5.85 5.88 8.18
CA GLN A 149 6.52 7.12 7.82
C GLN A 149 8.05 6.97 7.75
N LYS A 150 8.65 6.06 8.53
CA LYS A 150 10.10 5.75 8.51
C LYS A 150 10.49 4.74 7.43
N MET A 151 9.53 3.98 6.90
CA MET A 151 9.78 3.07 5.77
C MET A 151 9.98 3.83 4.44
N LEU A 152 9.69 5.13 4.43
CA LEU A 152 9.82 6.00 3.28
C LEU A 152 10.77 7.16 3.58
N ILE A 153 11.44 7.66 2.55
CA ILE A 153 12.22 8.90 2.60
C ILE A 153 11.80 9.81 1.44
N ALA A 154 11.84 11.12 1.66
CA ALA A 154 11.62 12.10 0.61
C ALA A 154 12.88 12.23 -0.25
N ASP A 155 12.72 12.05 -1.55
CA ASP A 155 13.70 12.28 -2.59
C ASP A 155 13.29 13.52 -3.42
N PRO A 156 14.22 14.46 -3.69
CA PRO A 156 13.90 15.70 -4.40
C PRO A 156 13.33 15.49 -5.81
N ASP A 157 13.75 14.43 -6.49
CA ASP A 157 13.42 14.20 -7.90
C ASP A 157 12.26 13.21 -8.06
N ASN A 158 12.09 12.28 -7.11
CA ASN A 158 11.17 11.15 -7.22
C ASN A 158 10.02 11.17 -6.19
N GLY A 159 9.96 12.20 -5.34
CA GLY A 159 9.03 12.26 -4.22
C GLY A 159 9.38 11.22 -3.16
N PHE A 160 8.40 10.55 -2.55
CA PHE A 160 8.72 9.47 -1.61
C PHE A 160 9.30 8.25 -2.31
N ILE A 161 10.40 7.71 -1.78
CA ILE A 161 11.00 6.42 -2.17
C ILE A 161 11.17 5.53 -0.94
N LEU A 162 11.45 4.24 -1.13
CA LEU A 162 11.70 3.34 -0.02
C LEU A 162 12.98 3.72 0.72
N SER A 163 12.92 3.74 2.05
CA SER A 163 14.11 3.77 2.88
C SER A 163 14.80 2.40 2.86
N ALA A 164 16.07 2.34 3.27
CA ALA A 164 16.77 1.05 3.43
C ALA A 164 16.02 0.11 4.38
N MET A 165 15.50 0.66 5.49
CA MET A 165 14.68 -0.07 6.46
C MET A 165 13.34 -0.53 5.86
N GLY A 166 12.70 0.31 5.05
CA GLY A 166 11.46 -0.05 4.36
C GLY A 166 11.65 -1.20 3.37
N ARG A 167 12.74 -1.16 2.59
CA ARG A 167 13.08 -2.26 1.70
C ARG A 167 13.31 -3.56 2.46
N GLU A 168 14.21 -3.52 3.46
CA GLU A 168 14.54 -4.68 4.28
C GLU A 168 13.32 -5.26 4.99
N GLY A 169 12.40 -4.42 5.48
CA GLY A 169 11.21 -4.85 6.21
C GLY A 169 10.27 -5.73 5.38
N LEU A 170 9.97 -5.33 4.13
CA LEU A 170 9.13 -6.15 3.24
C LEU A 170 9.90 -7.33 2.65
N GLU A 171 11.20 -7.19 2.36
CA GLU A 171 12.04 -8.32 1.93
C GLU A 171 12.10 -9.42 3.00
N LEU A 172 12.27 -9.06 4.28
CA LEU A 172 12.24 -10.00 5.40
C LEU A 172 10.90 -10.74 5.47
N LEU A 173 9.79 -10.00 5.45
CA LEU A 173 8.44 -10.59 5.52
C LEU A 173 8.19 -11.57 4.38
N LEU A 174 8.59 -11.22 3.15
CA LEU A 174 8.42 -12.07 1.98
C LEU A 174 9.38 -13.26 1.98
N ASP A 175 10.63 -13.07 2.38
CA ASP A 175 11.61 -14.15 2.52
C ASP A 175 11.17 -15.19 3.55
N GLU A 176 10.62 -14.75 4.69
CA GLU A 176 10.05 -15.62 5.71
C GLU A 176 8.86 -16.41 5.17
N MET A 177 7.92 -15.76 4.48
CA MET A 177 6.79 -16.44 3.83
C MET A 177 7.25 -17.52 2.83
N ILE A 178 8.25 -17.21 1.99
CA ILE A 178 8.78 -18.19 1.02
C ILE A 178 9.46 -19.36 1.73
N ASN A 179 10.24 -19.07 2.78
CA ASN A 179 10.90 -20.10 3.57
C ASN A 179 9.87 -21.03 4.23
N ASP A 180 8.79 -20.48 4.78
CA ASP A 180 7.72 -21.26 5.39
C ASP A 180 6.99 -22.13 4.36
N LEU A 181 6.69 -21.59 3.17
CA LEU A 181 6.11 -22.36 2.06
C LEU A 181 7.03 -23.49 1.59
N ASN A 182 8.34 -23.26 1.52
CA ASN A 182 9.31 -24.27 1.10
C ASN A 182 9.50 -25.38 2.15
N THR A 183 9.36 -25.06 3.44
CA THR A 183 9.58 -26.00 4.55
C THR A 183 8.32 -26.77 4.94
N HIS A 184 7.16 -26.12 4.91
CA HIS A 184 5.90 -26.69 5.38
C HIS A 184 4.86 -26.90 4.27
N GLY A 185 5.12 -26.43 3.05
CA GLY A 185 4.16 -26.48 1.94
C GLY A 185 3.06 -25.42 2.07
N MET A 186 2.00 -25.57 1.27
CA MET A 186 0.81 -24.72 1.39
C MET A 186 0.15 -24.95 2.76
N PRO A 187 -0.17 -23.89 3.52
CA PRO A 187 -0.92 -24.05 4.77
C PRO A 187 -2.25 -24.74 4.48
N GLU A 188 -2.69 -25.58 5.41
CA GLU A 188 -4.04 -26.17 5.33
C GLU A 188 -5.06 -25.04 5.22
N ALA A 189 -6.02 -25.18 4.30
CA ALA A 189 -7.06 -24.17 4.13
C ALA A 189 -7.73 -23.91 5.49
N PRO A 190 -7.92 -22.64 5.90
CA PRO A 190 -8.54 -22.34 7.18
C PRO A 190 -9.93 -22.99 7.21
N VAL A 191 -10.11 -23.92 8.14
CA VAL A 191 -11.44 -24.42 8.51
C VAL A 191 -12.16 -23.25 9.15
N THR A 192 -13.12 -22.67 8.43
CA THR A 192 -14.13 -21.78 9.04
C THR A 192 -14.80 -22.54 10.18
N HIS A 193 -14.50 -22.14 11.42
CA HIS A 193 -15.21 -22.55 12.62
C HIS A 193 -16.36 -21.59 12.92
#